data_AF-A0A3M2T1Q1-F1
#
_entry.id   AF-A0A3M2T1Q1-F1
#
_cell.length_a   1.000
_cell.length_b   1.000
_cell.length_c   1.000
_cell.angle_alpha   90.00
_cell.angle_beta   90.00
_cell.angle_gamma   90.00
#
_symmetry.space_group_name_H-M   'P 1'
#
loop_
_entity.id
_entity.type
_entity.pdbx_description
1 polymer ?
#
loop_
_entity_poly.entity_id
_entity_poly.type
_entity_poly.pdbx_seq_one_letter_code
_entity_poly.pdbx_strand_id
1 'polypeptide(L)'
;MGVISLRWENDDLGLASIERELLDVLEDKFLFETDALVIPAATARAALLAVRDKLQAFVCKYDSPTSLLIVIYQGHAATEFFTPGHPLQIL
;
A
#
# COMPACT_ATOMS: atom_id res chain seq x y z
N MET A 1 12.95 9.07 -0.91
CA MET A 1 12.15 8.08 -1.65
C MET A 1 11.37 7.31 -0.61
N GLY A 2 10.09 7.11 -0.81
CA GLY A 2 9.21 6.43 0.15
C GLY A 2 8.67 5.14 -0.43
N VAL A 3 8.57 4.11 0.40
CA VAL A 3 7.83 2.88 0.12
C VAL A 3 6.70 2.78 1.13
N ILE A 4 5.49 2.45 0.67
CA ILE A 4 4.40 2.06 1.57
C ILE A 4 3.81 0.72 1.14
N SER A 5 3.70 -0.21 2.09
CA SER A 5 2.94 -1.46 1.93
C SER A 5 1.52 -1.32 2.46
N LEU A 6 0.56 -1.87 1.72
CA LEU A 6 -0.85 -1.90 2.08
C LEU A 6 -1.31 -3.37 2.08
N ARG A 7 -1.86 -3.84 3.19
CA ARG A 7 -2.47 -5.18 3.28
C ARG A 7 -3.78 -5.17 4.03
N TRP A 8 -4.68 -6.09 3.69
CA TRP A 8 -5.96 -6.21 4.40
C TRP A 8 -5.80 -6.84 5.78
N GLU A 9 -6.58 -6.34 6.74
CA GLU A 9 -6.67 -6.88 8.11
C GLU A 9 -7.18 -8.34 8.14
N ASN A 10 -8.11 -8.66 7.24
CA ASN A 10 -8.77 -9.96 7.16
C ASN A 10 -8.18 -10.87 6.08
N ASP A 11 -6.98 -10.57 5.58
CA ASP A 11 -6.32 -11.42 4.59
C ASP A 11 -5.85 -12.74 5.22
N ASP A 12 -6.12 -13.85 4.55
CA ASP A 12 -5.85 -15.20 5.02
C ASP A 12 -4.55 -15.79 4.43
N LEU A 13 -3.83 -15.00 3.63
CA LEU A 13 -2.61 -15.40 2.95
C LEU A 13 -1.35 -15.37 3.85
N GLY A 14 -1.47 -14.90 5.09
CA GLY A 14 -0.35 -14.89 6.05
C GLY A 14 0.81 -13.95 5.65
N LEU A 15 0.51 -12.84 4.98
CA LEU A 15 1.52 -12.01 4.31
C LEU A 15 2.42 -11.19 5.24
N ALA A 16 2.12 -11.11 6.53
CA ALA A 16 2.85 -10.21 7.45
C ALA A 16 4.36 -10.49 7.53
N SER A 17 4.80 -11.75 7.45
CA SER A 17 6.23 -12.08 7.50
C SER A 17 6.95 -11.73 6.21
N ILE A 18 6.35 -12.01 5.05
CA ILE A 18 6.94 -11.71 3.74
C ILE A 18 6.89 -10.21 3.44
N GLU A 19 5.84 -9.51 3.88
CA GLU A 19 5.77 -8.05 3.88
C GLU A 19 6.96 -7.46 4.63
N ARG A 20 7.20 -7.92 5.86
CA ARG A 20 8.33 -7.45 6.66
C ARG A 20 9.66 -7.70 5.98
N GLU A 21 9.90 -8.92 5.51
CA GLU A 21 11.16 -9.25 4.82
C GLU A 21 11.38 -8.36 3.57
N LEU A 22 10.33 -8.09 2.81
CA LEU A 22 10.39 -7.19 1.66
C LEU A 22 10.74 -5.75 2.08
N LEU A 23 10.07 -5.22 3.10
CA LEU A 23 10.34 -3.87 3.61
C LEU A 23 11.76 -3.77 4.18
N ASP A 24 12.21 -4.77 4.93
CA ASP A 24 13.58 -4.83 5.47
C ASP A 24 14.62 -4.79 4.33
N VAL A 25 14.39 -5.51 3.23
CA VAL A 25 15.28 -5.44 2.06
C VAL A 25 15.29 -4.05 1.40
N LEU A 26 14.12 -3.42 1.27
CA LEU A 26 14.01 -2.08 0.68
C LEU A 26 14.67 -1.02 1.55
N GLU A 27 14.59 -1.17 2.86
CA GLU A 27 15.28 -0.31 3.82
C GLU A 27 16.79 -0.57 3.82
N ASP A 28 17.23 -1.82 4.03
CA ASP A 28 18.63 -2.15 4.24
C ASP A 28 19.49 -2.07 2.98
N LYS A 29 18.94 -2.45 1.81
CA LYS A 29 19.70 -2.51 0.55
C LYS A 29 19.54 -1.27 -0.29
N PHE A 30 18.36 -0.68 -0.27
CA PHE A 30 18.03 0.46 -1.13
C PHE A 30 17.93 1.78 -0.35
N LEU A 31 18.03 1.74 0.98
CA LEU A 31 17.97 2.92 1.86
C LEU A 31 16.68 3.72 1.66
N PHE A 32 15.58 3.03 1.32
CA PHE A 32 14.28 3.65 1.21
C PHE A 32 13.63 3.75 2.60
N GLU A 33 12.96 4.86 2.86
CA GLU A 33 12.10 4.93 4.04
C GLU A 33 10.83 4.11 3.77
N THR A 34 10.57 3.13 4.62
CA THR A 34 9.43 2.22 4.50
C THR A 34 8.31 2.59 5.47
N ASP A 35 7.08 2.31 5.08
CA ASP A 35 5.88 2.46 5.88
C ASP A 35 4.91 1.31 5.56
N ALA A 36 3.97 1.04 6.45
CA ALA A 36 2.96 0.00 6.26
C ALA A 36 1.58 0.45 6.75
N LEU A 37 0.53 -0.05 6.09
CA LEU A 37 -0.86 0.10 6.50
C LEU A 37 -1.56 -1.25 6.48
N VAL A 38 -2.14 -1.60 7.62
CA VAL A 38 -3.15 -2.65 7.68
C VAL A 38 -4.51 -2.00 7.44
N ILE A 39 -5.14 -2.31 6.31
CA ILE A 39 -6.43 -1.78 5.89
C ILE A 39 -7.52 -2.44 6.73
N PRO A 40 -8.32 -1.67 7.50
CA PRO A 40 -9.37 -2.23 8.33
C PRO A 40 -10.47 -2.87 7.48
N ALA A 41 -10.92 -4.05 7.88
CA ALA A 41 -11.92 -4.82 7.14
C ALA A 41 -13.36 -4.60 7.65
N ALA A 42 -13.55 -3.79 8.70
CA ALA A 42 -14.85 -3.61 9.35
C ALA A 42 -15.93 -3.02 8.42
N THR A 43 -15.60 -1.99 7.63
CA THR A 43 -16.50 -1.39 6.64
C THR A 43 -15.72 -0.79 5.47
N ALA A 44 -16.34 -0.73 4.29
CA ALA A 44 -15.74 -0.06 3.12
C ALA A 44 -15.39 1.42 3.39
N ARG A 45 -16.22 2.11 4.19
CA ARG A 45 -15.95 3.50 4.59
C ARG A 45 -14.69 3.61 5.45
N ALA A 46 -14.52 2.70 6.42
CA ALA A 46 -13.32 2.69 7.27
C ALA A 46 -12.07 2.38 6.45
N ALA A 47 -12.15 1.42 5.53
CA ALA A 47 -11.06 1.10 4.61
C ALA A 47 -10.66 2.31 3.74
N LEU A 48 -11.65 2.96 3.10
CA LEU A 48 -11.42 4.13 2.26
C LEU A 48 -10.76 5.27 3.02
N LEU A 49 -11.26 5.59 4.21
CA LEU A 49 -10.68 6.66 5.04
C LEU A 49 -9.25 6.33 5.45
N ALA A 50 -8.99 5.11 5.92
CA ALA A 50 -7.65 4.69 6.34
C ALA A 50 -6.65 4.76 5.17
N VAL A 51 -7.02 4.25 3.99
CA VAL A 51 -6.16 4.28 2.80
C VAL A 51 -5.92 5.72 2.34
N ARG A 52 -6.99 6.53 2.23
CA ARG A 52 -6.88 7.93 1.80
C ARG A 52 -5.98 8.73 2.73
N ASP A 53 -6.24 8.67 4.03
CA ASP A 53 -5.52 9.49 5.01
C ASP A 53 -4.03 9.08 5.07
N LYS A 54 -3.74 7.77 4.96
CA LYS A 54 -2.37 7.26 4.92
C LYS A 54 -1.63 7.63 3.64
N LEU A 55 -2.26 7.48 2.47
CA LEU A 55 -1.67 7.87 1.20
C LEU A 55 -1.44 9.39 1.12
N GLN A 56 -2.38 10.19 1.63
CA GLN A 56 -2.21 11.64 1.70
C GLN A 56 -1.02 12.01 2.60
N ALA A 57 -0.89 11.41 3.78
CA ALA A 57 0.25 11.63 4.66
C ALA A 57 1.58 11.20 4.00
N PHE A 58 1.58 10.07 3.30
CA PHE A 58 2.73 9.54 2.58
C PHE A 58 3.18 10.47 1.44
N VAL A 59 2.25 10.94 0.61
CA VAL A 59 2.52 11.94 -0.43
C VAL A 59 3.03 13.23 0.19
N CYS A 60 2.35 13.78 1.20
CA CYS A 60 2.82 15.01 1.86
C CYS A 60 4.22 14.89 2.47
N LYS A 61 4.64 13.68 2.90
CA LYS A 61 5.97 13.45 3.47
C LYS A 61 7.07 13.38 2.40
N TYR A 62 6.80 12.73 1.27
CA TYR A 62 7.85 12.35 0.32
C TYR A 62 7.76 13.02 -1.05
N ASP A 63 6.66 13.71 -1.37
CA ASP A 63 6.46 14.33 -2.67
C ASP A 63 7.45 15.45 -2.92
N SER A 64 8.20 15.31 -4.01
CA SER A 64 9.12 16.29 -4.53
C SER A 64 9.33 16.04 -6.03
N PRO A 65 9.79 17.06 -6.79
CA PRO A 65 9.97 16.93 -8.25
C PRO A 65 10.91 15.80 -8.70
N THR A 66 11.72 15.26 -7.80
CA THR A 66 12.68 14.18 -8.06
C THR A 66 12.43 12.94 -7.21
N SER A 67 11.31 12.88 -6.51
CA SER A 67 10.96 11.75 -5.65
C SER A 67 10.45 10.54 -6.45
N LEU A 68 10.78 9.35 -5.96
CA LEU A 68 10.13 8.09 -6.32
C LEU A 68 9.27 7.65 -5.14
N LEU A 69 7.98 7.42 -5.41
CA LEU A 69 7.00 6.89 -4.47
C LEU A 69 6.60 5.48 -4.91
N ILE A 70 6.77 4.51 -4.02
CA ILE A 70 6.45 3.11 -4.29
C ILE A 70 5.28 2.72 -3.39
N VAL A 71 4.18 2.26 -4.00
CA VAL A 71 3.01 1.74 -3.29
C VAL A 71 2.89 0.25 -3.60
N ILE A 72 2.95 -0.57 -2.57
CA ILE A 72 2.85 -2.02 -2.66
C ILE A 72 1.50 -2.42 -2.09
N TYR A 73 0.62 -2.97 -2.93
CA TYR A 73 -0.64 -3.56 -2.48
C TYR A 73 -0.51 -5.07 -2.38
N GLN A 74 -0.96 -5.63 -1.27
CA GLN A 74 -0.91 -7.04 -0.95
C GLN A 74 -2.29 -7.52 -0.49
N GLY A 75 -2.77 -8.61 -1.09
CA GLY A 75 -4.05 -9.23 -0.75
C GLY A 75 -4.82 -9.62 -2.01
N HIS A 76 -6.05 -10.10 -1.79
CA HIS A 76 -6.92 -10.53 -2.87
C HIS A 76 -7.23 -9.38 -3.86
N ALA A 77 -7.19 -9.69 -5.15
CA ALA A 77 -7.69 -8.82 -6.20
C ALA A 77 -9.08 -9.30 -6.63
N ALA A 78 -10.10 -8.45 -6.50
CA ALA A 78 -11.42 -8.76 -7.05
C ALA A 78 -11.34 -8.68 -8.59
N THR A 79 -11.60 -9.78 -9.27
CA THR A 79 -11.66 -9.86 -10.73
C THR A 79 -12.87 -9.14 -11.34
N GLU A 80 -13.85 -8.73 -10.53
CA GLU A 80 -15.13 -8.20 -10.98
C GLU A 80 -15.07 -6.79 -11.60
N PHE A 81 -13.93 -6.09 -11.53
CA PHE A 81 -13.76 -4.75 -12.11
C PHE A 81 -12.84 -4.70 -13.33
N PHE A 82 -12.39 -5.84 -13.86
CA PHE A 82 -11.55 -5.86 -15.06
C PHE A 82 -12.40 -5.65 -16.32
N THR A 83 -12.84 -4.42 -16.56
CA THR A 83 -13.29 -3.99 -17.89
C THR A 83 -12.05 -3.60 -18.68
N PRO A 84 -11.79 -4.19 -19.87
CA PRO A 84 -10.69 -3.74 -20.72
C PRO A 84 -10.78 -2.23 -20.98
N GLY A 85 -9.79 -1.47 -20.53
CA GLY A 85 -9.77 -0.01 -20.65
C GLY A 85 -10.14 0.78 -19.39
N HIS A 86 -10.35 0.14 -18.23
CA HIS A 86 -10.45 0.84 -16.94
C HIS A 86 -9.19 0.58 -16.11
N PRO A 87 -8.33 1.60 -15.89
CA PRO A 87 -7.12 1.42 -15.09
C PRO A 87 -7.50 1.10 -13.64
N LEU A 88 -6.59 0.38 -12.95
CA LEU A 88 -6.62 0.29 -11.49
C LEU A 88 -6.66 1.71 -10.90
N GLN A 89 -7.82 2.09 -10.38
CA GLN A 89 -7.99 3.34 -9.63
C GLN A 89 -7.63 3.05 -8.17
N ILE A 90 -6.43 3.48 -7.78
CA ILE A 90 -6.11 3.66 -6.37
C ILE A 90 -6.58 5.08 -6.04
N LEU A 91 -7.83 5.16 -5.56
CA LEU A 91 -8.68 6.36 -5.29
C LEU A 91 -9.50 6.86 -6.48
#